data_AF-A0A1L9RR12-F1
#
_entry.id   AF-A0A1L9RR12-F1
#
_cell.length_a   1.000
_cell.length_b   1.000
_cell.length_c   1.000
_cell.angle_alpha   90.00
_cell.angle_beta   90.00
_cell.angle_gamma   90.00
#
_symmetry.space_group_name_H-M   'P 1'
#
loop_
_entity.id
_entity.type
_entity.pdbx_description
1 polymer ?
#
loop_
_entity_poly.entity_id
_entity_poly.type
_entity_poly.pdbx_seq_one_letter_code
_entity_poly.pdbx_strand_id
1 'polypeptide(L)'
;MSTLDLYIGFGYRRGNEPLNWMLILASPHSERCTWYYISGPIQQRQYTLQVQNNRKLSSLAISDKEKVGCITAGDAGKVMAAARDVPVQMSQVWVTEVLGKLENKGLVSPGTWAYAEGQIEYSCCGNGFP
;
A
#
# COMPACT_ATOMS: atom_id res chain seq x y z
N MET A 1 -8.38 7.45 23.26
CA MET A 1 -8.42 6.36 22.25
C MET A 1 -7.13 6.44 21.45
N SER A 2 -6.43 5.32 21.27
CA SER A 2 -5.21 5.31 20.46
C SER A 2 -5.58 5.31 18.98
N THR A 3 -4.96 6.17 18.20
CA THR A 3 -5.12 6.22 16.74
C THR A 3 -3.92 5.57 16.06
N LEU A 4 -4.09 5.22 14.79
CA LEU A 4 -3.05 4.72 13.90
C LEU A 4 -3.09 5.55 12.62
N ASP A 5 -1.92 6.00 12.20
CA ASP A 5 -1.76 6.69 10.94
C ASP A 5 -1.57 5.67 9.81
N LEU A 6 -2.30 5.88 8.73
CA LEU A 6 -2.22 5.10 7.50
C LEU A 6 -1.41 5.89 6.48
N TYR A 7 -0.40 5.24 5.91
CA TYR A 7 0.46 5.80 4.88
C TYR A 7 0.49 4.89 3.65
N ILE A 8 0.68 5.49 2.48
CA ILE A 8 1.23 4.81 1.31
C ILE A 8 2.75 4.95 1.41
N GLY A 9 3.46 3.83 1.39
CA GLY A 9 4.91 3.78 1.28
C GLY A 9 5.34 3.53 -0.14
N PHE A 10 6.32 4.29 -0.61
CA PHE A 10 6.93 4.17 -1.92
C PHE A 10 8.32 3.57 -1.78
N GLY A 11 8.57 2.44 -2.45
CA GLY A 11 9.89 1.84 -2.53
C GLY A 11 10.83 2.62 -3.46
N TYR A 12 12.10 2.21 -3.52
CA TYR A 12 13.04 2.74 -4.51
C TYR A 12 12.73 2.17 -5.89
N ARG A 13 12.73 3.05 -6.91
CA ARG A 13 12.64 2.64 -8.31
C ARG A 13 13.88 1.83 -8.70
N ARG A 14 13.66 0.69 -9.35
CA ARG A 14 14.72 -0.18 -9.88
C ARG A 14 14.64 -0.20 -11.39
N GLY A 15 15.42 0.65 -12.05
CA GLY A 15 15.40 0.78 -13.52
C GLY A 15 14.06 1.32 -14.04
N ASN A 16 13.49 0.65 -15.05
CA ASN A 16 12.21 1.02 -15.67
C ASN A 16 11.00 0.28 -15.07
N GLU A 17 11.16 -0.41 -13.94
CA GLU A 17 10.01 -1.04 -13.28
C GLU A 17 9.12 0.02 -12.60
N PRO A 18 7.79 -0.18 -12.59
CA PRO A 18 6.86 0.66 -11.84
C PRO A 18 7.27 0.80 -10.38
N LEU A 19 7.01 1.97 -9.80
CA LEU A 19 7.30 2.22 -8.40
C LEU A 19 6.55 1.24 -7.50
N ASN A 20 7.27 0.52 -6.64
CA ASN A 20 6.64 -0.44 -5.76
C ASN A 20 5.92 0.28 -4.62
N TRP A 21 4.61 0.03 -4.46
CA TRP A 21 3.80 0.63 -3.40
C TRP A 21 3.55 -0.37 -2.26
N MET A 22 3.36 0.16 -1.06
CA MET A 22 2.94 -0.59 0.12
C MET A 22 2.01 0.25 0.99
N LEU A 23 1.21 -0.41 1.81
CA LEU A 23 0.47 0.25 2.88
C LEU A 23 1.24 0.13 4.19
N ILE A 24 1.30 1.21 4.94
CA ILE A 24 1.98 1.27 6.22
C ILE A 24 1.00 1.74 7.28
N LEU A 25 0.88 0.98 8.35
CA LEU A 25 0.09 1.36 9.52
C LEU A 25 1.03 1.62 10.68
N ALA A 26 1.03 2.83 11.22
CA ALA A 26 1.95 3.23 12.28
C ALA A 26 1.19 3.93 13.41
N SER A 27 1.58 3.68 14.66
CA SER A 27 1.08 4.52 15.76
C SER A 27 1.70 5.91 15.64
N PRO A 28 0.94 6.99 15.89
CA PRO A 28 1.48 8.34 15.95
C PRO A 28 2.68 8.38 16.90
N HIS A 29 3.79 8.99 16.45
CA HIS A 29 5.05 9.10 17.20
C HIS A 29 5.80 7.78 17.46
N SER A 30 5.33 6.65 16.91
CA SER A 30 6.06 5.37 16.95
C SER A 30 6.98 5.25 15.74
N GLU A 31 8.23 4.86 15.99
CA GLU A 31 9.12 4.45 14.91
C GLU A 31 8.77 3.06 14.35
N ARG A 32 7.93 2.31 15.07
CA ARG A 32 7.48 0.96 14.69
C ARG A 32 6.13 1.01 13.99
N CYS A 33 6.04 0.28 12.88
CA CYS A 33 4.88 0.20 12.01
C CYS A 33 4.69 -1.23 11.48
N THR A 34 3.54 -1.46 10.87
CA THR A 34 3.21 -2.69 10.12
C THR A 34 3.18 -2.36 8.64
N TRP A 35 3.87 -3.16 7.84
CA TRP A 35 3.87 -3.07 6.39
C TRP A 35 2.94 -4.11 5.79
N TYR A 36 2.13 -3.70 4.83
CA TYR A 36 1.35 -4.55 3.96
C TYR A 36 1.80 -4.29 2.54
N TYR A 37 2.37 -5.29 1.89
CA TYR A 37 2.85 -5.14 0.53
C TYR A 37 2.67 -6.43 -0.23
N ILE A 38 2.52 -6.30 -1.55
CA ILE A 38 2.53 -7.47 -2.42
C ILE A 38 3.98 -7.74 -2.82
N SER A 39 4.45 -8.95 -2.54
CA SER A 39 5.64 -9.47 -3.22
C SER A 39 5.23 -10.05 -4.57
N GLY A 40 5.79 -9.47 -5.64
CA GLY A 40 5.58 -9.89 -7.02
C GLY A 40 6.37 -11.15 -7.41
N PRO A 41 6.15 -11.65 -8.64
CA PRO A 41 6.61 -12.96 -9.07
C PRO A 41 8.12 -12.96 -9.31
N ILE A 42 8.88 -13.19 -8.25
CA ILE A 42 10.28 -13.60 -8.38
C ILE A 42 10.27 -15.08 -8.78
N GLN A 43 10.74 -15.38 -9.99
CA GLN A 43 10.93 -16.75 -10.49
C GLN A 43 9.63 -17.61 -10.46
N GLN A 44 8.59 -17.21 -11.20
CA GLN A 44 7.32 -17.97 -11.33
C GLN A 44 6.46 -18.11 -10.06
N ARG A 45 6.80 -17.46 -8.93
CA ARG A 45 5.92 -17.43 -7.75
C ARG A 45 4.74 -16.50 -7.98
N GLN A 46 3.53 -16.90 -7.60
CA GLN A 46 2.36 -16.02 -7.67
C GLN A 46 2.54 -14.79 -6.76
N TYR A 47 1.83 -13.70 -7.09
CA TYR A 47 1.74 -12.54 -6.20
C TYR A 47 1.30 -13.00 -4.81
N THR A 48 1.97 -12.52 -3.77
CA THR A 48 1.66 -12.89 -2.39
C THR A 48 1.60 -11.65 -1.50
N LEU A 49 0.54 -11.57 -0.69
CA LEU A 49 0.43 -10.54 0.33
C LEU A 49 1.38 -10.86 1.48
N GLN A 50 2.28 -9.94 1.76
CA GLN A 50 3.20 -9.99 2.88
C GLN A 50 2.78 -8.96 3.93
N VAL A 51 2.66 -9.43 5.18
CA VAL A 51 2.37 -8.57 6.33
C VAL A 51 3.55 -8.65 7.28
N GLN A 52 4.23 -7.53 7.50
CA GLN A 52 5.41 -7.47 8.36
C GLN A 52 5.18 -6.49 9.49
N ASN A 53 5.05 -7.03 10.70
CA ASN A 53 4.89 -6.24 11.91
C ASN A 53 6.25 -5.77 12.43
N ASN A 54 6.23 -4.73 13.26
CA ASN A 54 7.40 -4.24 13.99
C ASN A 54 8.55 -3.74 13.08
N ARG A 55 8.20 -3.20 11.91
CA ARG A 55 9.15 -2.59 10.97
C ARG A 55 9.41 -1.13 11.32
N LYS A 56 10.58 -0.62 10.96
CA LYS A 56 10.90 0.80 11.13
C LYS A 56 10.20 1.64 10.07
N LEU A 57 9.53 2.71 10.47
CA LEU A 57 8.90 3.68 9.56
C LEU A 57 9.94 4.44 8.70
N SER A 58 11.17 4.55 9.21
CA SER A 58 12.35 5.12 8.54
C SER A 58 13.24 4.06 7.88
N SER A 59 12.69 2.89 7.54
CA SER A 59 13.48 1.83 6.92
C SER A 59 14.04 2.25 5.56
N LEU A 60 15.26 1.82 5.26
CA LEU A 60 15.95 2.03 3.98
C LEU A 60 15.24 1.40 2.78
N ALA A 61 14.18 0.60 2.98
CA ALA A 61 13.39 0.07 1.88
C ALA A 61 12.31 1.06 1.38
N ILE A 62 12.03 2.11 2.15
CA ILE A 62 11.06 3.15 1.81
C ILE A 62 11.84 4.37 1.33
N SER A 63 11.59 4.78 0.09
CA SER A 63 12.13 6.03 -0.47
C SER A 63 11.33 7.22 0.03
N ASP A 64 9.99 7.10 0.02
CA ASP A 64 9.09 8.16 0.47
C ASP A 64 7.80 7.57 1.04
N LYS A 65 7.04 8.37 1.79
CA LYS A 65 5.74 7.97 2.33
C LYS A 65 4.76 9.13 2.38
N GLU A 66 3.52 8.86 2.03
CA GLU A 66 2.43 9.83 2.05
C GLU A 66 1.37 9.40 3.06
N LYS A 67 0.96 10.32 3.95
CA LYS A 67 -0.11 10.05 4.92
C LYS A 67 -1.45 10.20 4.24
N VAL A 68 -2.22 9.11 4.19
CA VAL A 68 -3.55 9.08 3.55
C VAL A 68 -4.69 9.20 4.56
N GLY A 69 -4.44 8.88 5.82
CA GLY A 69 -5.49 8.96 6.84
C GLY A 69 -5.04 8.62 8.24
N CYS A 70 -6.01 8.69 9.15
CA CYS A 70 -5.86 8.30 10.55
C CYS A 70 -7.08 7.46 10.93
N ILE A 71 -6.84 6.26 11.43
CA ILE A 71 -7.89 5.34 11.88
C ILE A 71 -7.78 5.13 13.39
N THR A 72 -8.83 4.59 14.01
CA THR A 72 -8.71 4.16 15.40
C THR A 72 -7.93 2.84 15.48
N ALA A 73 -7.23 2.58 16.59
CA ALA A 73 -6.55 1.30 16.78
C ALA A 73 -7.52 0.10 16.75
N GLY A 74 -8.80 0.32 17.10
CA GLY A 74 -9.85 -0.70 16.97
C GLY A 74 -10.18 -1.07 15.52
N ASP A 75 -9.92 -0.16 14.57
CA ASP A 75 -10.17 -0.37 13.14
C ASP A 75 -8.97 -1.01 12.42
N ALA A 76 -7.84 -1.25 13.09
CA ALA A 76 -6.67 -1.91 12.48
C ALA A 76 -7.03 -3.27 11.85
N GLY A 77 -7.92 -4.03 12.51
CA GLY A 77 -8.43 -5.29 11.98
C GLY A 77 -9.21 -5.14 10.67
N LYS A 78 -9.90 -4.00 10.47
CA LYS A 78 -10.63 -3.69 9.23
C LYS A 78 -9.67 -3.42 8.08
N VAL A 79 -8.52 -2.79 8.34
CA VAL A 79 -7.45 -2.60 7.34
C VAL A 79 -6.88 -3.94 6.92
N MET A 80 -6.55 -4.79 7.88
CA MET A 80 -6.05 -6.13 7.59
C MET A 80 -7.07 -6.99 6.83
N ALA A 81 -8.36 -6.89 7.16
CA ALA A 81 -9.42 -7.56 6.43
C ALA A 81 -9.54 -7.03 5.00
N ALA A 82 -9.52 -5.70 4.79
CA ALA A 82 -9.55 -5.11 3.46
C ALA A 82 -8.33 -5.54 2.61
N ALA A 83 -7.13 -5.53 3.20
CA ALA A 83 -5.90 -5.97 2.56
C ALA A 83 -5.96 -7.42 2.06
N ARG A 84 -6.57 -8.32 2.83
CA ARG A 84 -6.74 -9.74 2.47
C ARG A 84 -7.86 -10.00 1.46
N ASP A 85 -8.87 -9.15 1.48
CA ASP A 85 -10.05 -9.25 0.62
C ASP A 85 -9.79 -8.72 -0.80
N VAL A 86 -8.75 -7.90 -1.01
CA VAL A 86 -8.31 -7.49 -2.35
C VAL A 86 -7.44 -8.60 -2.96
N PRO A 87 -7.76 -9.07 -4.18
CA PRO A 87 -6.93 -10.02 -4.91
C PRO A 87 -5.48 -9.55 -5.04
N VAL A 88 -4.53 -10.47 -4.86
CA VAL A 88 -3.10 -10.18 -4.98
C VAL A 88 -2.74 -9.90 -6.45
N GLN A 89 -2.23 -8.69 -6.71
CA GLN A 89 -1.94 -8.19 -8.04
C GLN A 89 -0.78 -7.19 -8.00
N MET A 90 -0.57 -6.42 -9.08
CA MET A 90 0.44 -5.34 -9.09
C MET A 90 0.26 -4.42 -7.88
N SER A 91 1.36 -4.09 -7.20
CA SER A 91 1.31 -3.46 -5.88
C SER A 91 0.59 -2.11 -5.88
N GLN A 92 0.75 -1.30 -6.92
CA GLN A 92 0.06 0.00 -7.03
C GLN A 92 -1.47 -0.17 -7.14
N VAL A 93 -1.92 -1.10 -7.99
CA VAL A 93 -3.36 -1.39 -8.15
C VAL A 93 -3.90 -2.01 -6.88
N TRP A 94 -3.16 -2.93 -6.25
CA TRP A 94 -3.56 -3.54 -4.98
C TRP A 94 -3.74 -2.49 -3.88
N VAL A 95 -2.77 -1.57 -3.70
CA VAL A 95 -2.88 -0.49 -2.71
C VAL A 95 -4.10 0.38 -3.00
N THR A 96 -4.31 0.74 -4.26
CA THR A 96 -5.44 1.58 -4.70
C THR A 96 -6.78 0.90 -4.37
N GLU A 97 -6.96 -0.37 -4.73
CA GLU A 97 -8.16 -1.15 -4.40
C GLU A 97 -8.39 -1.26 -2.88
N VAL A 98 -7.32 -1.44 -2.09
CA VAL A 98 -7.44 -1.45 -0.63
C VAL A 98 -7.90 -0.09 -0.12
N LEU A 99 -7.38 1.02 -0.64
CA LEU A 99 -7.82 2.37 -0.29
C LEU A 99 -9.30 2.59 -0.64
N GLY A 100 -9.76 2.12 -1.80
CA GLY A 100 -11.18 2.16 -2.17
C GLY A 100 -12.06 1.37 -1.19
N LYS A 101 -11.62 0.20 -0.73
CA LYS A 101 -12.36 -0.54 0.32
C LYS A 101 -12.35 0.17 1.67
N LEU A 102 -11.28 0.87 2.01
CA LEU A 102 -11.21 1.66 3.25
C LEU A 102 -12.10 2.90 3.17
N GLU A 103 -12.14 3.55 2.02
CA GLU A 103 -12.97 4.72 1.74
C GLU A 103 -14.45 4.36 1.83
N ASN A 104 -14.86 3.26 1.20
CA ASN A 104 -16.22 2.72 1.31
C ASN A 104 -16.62 2.36 2.75
N LYS A 105 -15.66 2.09 3.63
CA LYS A 105 -15.88 1.84 5.07
C LYS A 105 -15.78 3.10 5.92
N GLY A 106 -15.55 4.27 5.32
CA GLY A 106 -15.37 5.55 6.02
C GLY A 106 -14.11 5.63 6.86
N LEU A 107 -13.09 4.82 6.56
CA LEU A 107 -11.81 4.80 7.30
C LEU A 107 -10.77 5.76 6.72
N VAL A 108 -10.93 6.16 5.47
CA VAL A 108 -10.13 7.20 4.81
C VAL A 108 -11.07 8.24 4.17
N SER A 109 -10.54 9.42 3.88
CA SER A 109 -11.30 10.52 3.29
C SER A 109 -11.78 10.16 1.88
N PRO A 110 -13.00 10.58 1.48
CA PRO A 110 -13.46 10.46 0.11
C PRO A 110 -12.50 11.15 -0.88
N GLY A 111 -12.27 10.52 -2.03
CA GLY A 111 -11.31 10.94 -3.05
C GLY A 111 -9.91 10.33 -2.89
N THR A 112 -9.62 9.57 -1.82
CA THR A 112 -8.30 8.96 -1.61
C THR A 112 -8.00 7.89 -2.65
N TRP A 113 -9.01 7.08 -2.99
CA TRP A 113 -8.88 6.06 -4.03
C TRP A 113 -8.60 6.68 -5.40
N ALA A 114 -9.42 7.65 -5.82
CA ALA A 114 -9.26 8.31 -7.12
C ALA A 114 -7.91 9.03 -7.26
N TYR A 115 -7.43 9.64 -6.17
CA TYR A 115 -6.10 10.26 -6.13
C TYR A 115 -4.96 9.24 -6.30
N ALA A 116 -5.07 8.09 -5.64
CA ALA A 116 -4.08 7.01 -5.79
C ALA A 116 -4.16 6.36 -7.19
N GLU A 117 -5.35 6.17 -7.73
CA GLU A 117 -5.56 5.61 -9.07
C GLU A 117 -4.89 6.45 -10.16
N GLY A 118 -5.00 7.78 -10.08
CA GLY A 118 -4.37 8.70 -11.01
C GLY A 118 -2.84 8.70 -11.01
N GLN A 119 -2.21 8.05 -10.02
CA GLN A 119 -0.75 7.93 -9.89
C GLN A 119 -0.22 6.54 -10.27
N ILE A 120 -1.08 5.61 -10.70
CA ILE A 120 -0.65 4.27 -11.12
C ILE A 120 0.25 4.39 -12.35
N GLU A 121 1.42 3.77 -12.27
CA GLU A 121 2.38 3.69 -13.36
C GLU A 121 2.16 2.37 -14.08
N TYR A 122 1.60 2.44 -15.28
CA TYR A 122 1.58 1.29 -16.16
C TYR A 122 2.99 1.11 -16.75
N SER A 123 3.56 -0.08 -16.59
CA SER A 123 4.78 -0.45 -17.31
C SER A 123 4.58 -0.17 -18.79
N CYS A 124 5.34 0.77 -19.33
CA CYS A 124 5.40 1.00 -20.77
C CYS A 124 6.12 -0.21 -21.40
N CYS A 125 5.41 -1.32 -21.59
CA CYS A 125 5.78 -2.28 -22.64
C CYS A 125 5.47 -1.57 -23.96
N GLY A 126 6.55 -1.14 -24.63
CA GLY A 126 6.48 -0.34 -25.85
C GLY A 126 5.69 -1.00 -26.99
N ASN A 127 5.13 -0.11 -27.81
CA ASN A 127 4.70 -0.27 -29.20
C ASN A 127 4.71 -1.68 -29.82
N GLY A 128 3.52 -2.11 -30.22
CA GLY A 128 3.32 -3.24 -31.13
C GLY A 128 1.83 -3.46 -31.42
N PHE A 129 1.13 -2.43 -31.93
CA PHE A 129 -0.09 -2.69 -32.71
C PHE A 129 0.33 -3.11 -34.14
N PRO A 130 -0.37 -4.08 -34.75
CA PRO A 130 0.05 -4.79 -35.96
C PRO A 130 0.20 -3.92 -37.21
#